data_AF-A0A6C1RUJ6-F1
#
_entry.id   AF-A0A6C1RUJ6-F1
#
_cell.length_a   1.000
_cell.length_b   1.000
_cell.length_c   1.000
_cell.angle_alpha   90.00
_cell.angle_beta   90.00
_cell.angle_gamma   90.00
#
_symmetry.space_group_name_H-M   'P 1'
#
loop_
_entity.id
_entity.type
_entity.pdbx_description
1 polymer ?
#
loop_
_entity_poly.entity_id
_entity_poly.type
_entity_poly.pdbx_seq_one_letter_code
_entity_poly.pdbx_strand_id
1 'polypeptide(L)'
;HVIEEDPGDIEELTISPNSGSFTDGSTVEFIASGGIKPYTFERVGPGSGQPVPVGEYRARYTVSFPPGVAQIRLTDRTGEHVTAKLNVSK
;
A
#
# COMPACT_ATOMS: atom_id res chain seq x y z
N HIS A 1 28.28 -28.66 -15.52
CA HIS A 1 27.44 -27.45 -15.69
C HIS A 1 26.50 -27.46 -14.52
N VAL A 2 26.73 -26.57 -13.55
CA VAL A 2 25.94 -26.51 -12.33
C VAL A 2 24.56 -26.03 -12.76
N ILE A 3 23.50 -26.73 -12.34
CA ILE A 3 22.14 -26.19 -12.43
C ILE A 3 22.13 -25.13 -11.33
N GLU A 4 22.41 -23.88 -11.71
CA GLU A 4 22.17 -22.74 -10.81
C GLU A 4 20.65 -22.67 -10.66
N GLU A 5 20.14 -23.27 -9.58
CA GLU A 5 18.77 -23.01 -9.16
C GLU A 5 18.73 -21.51 -8.87
N ASP A 6 18.03 -20.78 -9.73
CA ASP A 6 17.83 -19.34 -9.61
C ASP A 6 17.38 -19.03 -8.17
N PRO A 7 18.11 -18.18 -7.42
CA PRO A 7 17.92 -18.06 -5.98
C PRO A 7 16.61 -17.32 -5.68
N GLY A 8 15.49 -18.02 -5.74
CA GLY A 8 14.17 -17.59 -5.29
C GLY A 8 13.86 -16.12 -5.61
N ASP A 9 13.57 -15.83 -6.89
CA ASP A 9 13.13 -14.52 -7.34
C ASP A 9 12.11 -13.92 -6.37
N ILE A 10 12.53 -12.87 -5.64
CA ILE A 10 11.61 -12.08 -4.84
C ILE A 10 10.83 -11.20 -5.80
N GLU A 11 9.54 -11.50 -5.96
CA GLU A 11 8.61 -10.69 -6.73
C GLU A 11 8.68 -9.21 -6.29
N GLU A 12 8.53 -8.28 -7.22
CA GLU A 12 8.57 -6.84 -6.93
C GLU A 12 7.46 -6.44 -5.95
N LEU A 13 7.80 -5.60 -4.96
CA LEU A 13 6.83 -5.10 -4.00
C LEU A 13 5.78 -4.22 -4.70
N THR A 14 4.50 -4.56 -4.55
CA THR A 14 3.40 -3.81 -5.14
C THR A 14 2.26 -3.58 -4.14
N ILE A 15 1.54 -2.47 -4.31
CA ILE A 15 0.34 -2.09 -3.55
C ILE A 15 -0.84 -1.94 -4.52
N SER A 16 -1.97 -2.58 -4.21
CA SER A 16 -3.21 -2.45 -4.99
C SER A 16 -4.37 -2.01 -4.09
N PRO A 17 -5.15 -0.99 -4.47
CA PRO A 17 -4.94 -0.13 -5.63
C PRO A 17 -3.70 0.77 -5.45
N ASN A 18 -2.94 1.01 -6.52
CA ASN A 18 -1.85 2.00 -6.51
C ASN A 18 -2.36 3.43 -6.78
N SER A 19 -3.57 3.56 -7.35
CA SER A 19 -4.24 4.84 -7.56
C SER A 19 -5.75 4.67 -7.68
N GLY A 20 -6.48 5.77 -7.53
CA GLY A 20 -7.93 5.78 -7.73
C GLY A 20 -8.57 7.11 -7.32
N SER A 21 -9.88 7.23 -7.56
CA SER A 21 -10.68 8.38 -7.13
C SER A 21 -11.78 7.90 -6.20
N PHE A 22 -11.87 8.52 -5.03
CA PHE A 22 -12.78 8.11 -3.97
C PHE A 22 -13.52 9.33 -3.42
N THR A 23 -14.77 9.14 -3.01
CA THR A 23 -15.54 10.17 -2.31
C THR A 23 -15.21 10.14 -0.81
N ASP A 24 -15.33 11.28 -0.16
CA ASP A 24 -15.15 11.45 1.28
C ASP A 24 -15.86 10.36 2.09
N GLY A 25 -15.16 9.81 3.10
CA GLY A 25 -15.67 8.74 3.95
C GLY A 25 -15.62 7.33 3.34
N SER A 26 -15.21 7.16 2.09
CA SER A 26 -15.04 5.84 1.48
C SER A 26 -13.92 5.05 2.16
N THR A 27 -14.12 3.75 2.36
CA THR A 27 -13.06 2.85 2.84
C THR A 27 -12.40 2.17 1.66
N VAL A 28 -11.09 2.38 1.53
CA VAL A 28 -10.24 1.72 0.55
C VAL A 28 -9.53 0.55 1.23
N GLU A 29 -9.56 -0.61 0.60
CA GLU A 29 -8.78 -1.76 1.04
C GLU A 29 -7.55 -1.91 0.15
N PHE A 30 -6.38 -1.90 0.78
CA PHE A 30 -5.10 -2.14 0.14
C PHE A 30 -4.67 -3.59 0.31
N ILE A 31 -4.04 -4.12 -0.73
CA ILE A 31 -3.42 -5.45 -0.78
C ILE A 31 -1.94 -5.26 -1.14
N ALA A 32 -1.06 -5.84 -0.33
CA ALA A 32 0.36 -5.99 -0.61
C ALA A 32 0.63 -7.30 -1.35
N SER A 33 1.48 -7.24 -2.37
CA SER A 33 1.99 -8.39 -3.11
C SER A 33 3.49 -8.24 -3.34
N GLY A 34 4.20 -9.35 -3.51
CA GLY A 34 5.66 -9.36 -3.67
C GLY A 34 6.42 -8.87 -2.43
N GLY A 35 7.71 -8.59 -2.58
CA GLY A 35 8.60 -8.22 -1.48
C GLY A 35 8.64 -9.24 -0.34
N ILE A 36 9.11 -8.82 0.83
CA ILE A 36 9.32 -9.71 1.97
C ILE A 36 8.52 -9.25 3.18
N LYS A 37 7.63 -10.12 3.68
CA LYS A 37 6.87 -9.87 4.91
C LYS A 37 7.76 -9.73 6.16
N PRO A 38 7.33 -9.00 7.21
CA PRO A 38 6.04 -8.33 7.36
C PRO A 38 5.94 -7.02 6.57
N TYR A 39 4.71 -6.62 6.25
CA TYR A 39 4.41 -5.36 5.58
C TYR A 39 3.92 -4.30 6.57
N THR A 40 4.28 -3.04 6.30
CA THR A 40 3.80 -1.87 7.01
C THR A 40 3.07 -0.94 6.04
N PHE A 41 1.84 -0.57 6.38
CA PHE A 41 1.05 0.43 5.63
C PHE A 41 1.00 1.73 6.43
N GLU A 42 1.37 2.84 5.82
CA GLU A 42 1.43 4.14 6.48
C GLU A 42 0.91 5.25 5.56
N ARG A 43 0.11 6.17 6.10
CA ARG A 43 -0.21 7.42 5.40
C ARG A 43 0.98 8.38 5.53
N VAL A 44 1.70 8.58 4.44
CA VAL A 44 2.88 9.47 4.37
C VAL A 44 2.57 10.84 3.77
N GLY A 45 1.38 10.98 3.17
CA GLY A 45 0.95 12.21 2.53
C GLY A 45 -0.25 12.88 3.22
N PRO A 46 -0.85 13.87 2.52
CA PRO A 46 -2.10 14.51 2.92
C PRO A 46 -3.23 13.50 3.24
N GLY A 47 -4.22 13.92 4.03
CA GLY A 47 -5.33 13.09 4.51
C GLY A 47 -5.36 12.95 6.03
N SER A 48 -6.28 12.14 6.56
CA SER A 48 -6.43 11.87 7.99
C SER A 48 -6.48 10.36 8.29
N GLY A 49 -6.18 9.98 9.54
CA GLY A 49 -6.15 8.58 9.97
C GLY A 49 -4.98 7.76 9.42
N GLN A 50 -4.70 6.62 10.02
CA GLN A 50 -3.71 5.67 9.50
C GLN A 50 -4.41 4.46 8.89
N PRO A 51 -3.83 3.82 7.85
CA PRO A 51 -4.31 2.52 7.42
C PRO A 51 -4.30 1.54 8.60
N VAL A 52 -5.39 0.79 8.75
CA VAL A 52 -5.54 -0.23 9.79
C VAL A 52 -5.30 -1.59 9.15
N PRO A 53 -4.26 -2.34 9.55
CA PRO A 53 -4.04 -3.69 9.04
C PRO A 53 -5.23 -4.62 9.34
N VAL A 54 -5.65 -5.39 8.35
CA VAL A 54 -6.74 -6.37 8.43
C VAL A 54 -6.30 -7.76 7.94
N GLY A 55 -5.06 -8.13 8.26
CA GLY A 55 -4.42 -9.39 7.87
C GLY A 55 -2.93 -9.17 7.61
N GLU A 56 -2.22 -10.21 7.15
CA GLU A 56 -0.79 -10.12 6.86
C GLU A 56 -0.46 -9.19 5.70
N TYR A 57 -1.33 -9.12 4.70
CA TYR A 57 -1.11 -8.44 3.42
C TYR A 57 -2.18 -7.40 3.09
N ARG A 58 -3.04 -7.05 4.05
CA ARG A 58 -4.18 -6.13 3.83
C ARG A 58 -4.22 -5.01 4.84
N ALA A 59 -4.64 -3.83 4.41
CA ALA A 59 -4.98 -2.71 5.28
C ALA A 59 -6.20 -1.95 4.77
N ARG A 60 -6.97 -1.35 5.66
CA ARG A 60 -8.12 -0.50 5.33
C ARG A 60 -7.82 0.94 5.68
N TYR A 61 -8.17 1.87 4.79
CA TYR A 61 -7.98 3.29 4.98
C TYR A 61 -9.25 4.04 4.59
N THR A 62 -9.76 4.87 5.49
CA THR A 62 -10.91 5.75 5.19
C THR A 62 -10.38 7.08 4.66
N VAL A 63 -10.74 7.42 3.42
CA VAL A 63 -10.34 8.70 2.83
C VAL A 63 -11.14 9.84 3.44
N SER A 64 -10.51 11.02 3.49
CA SER A 64 -11.14 12.23 4.01
C SER A 64 -10.90 13.42 3.09
N PHE A 65 -11.94 14.24 2.91
CA PHE A 65 -11.86 15.54 2.23
C PHE A 65 -12.17 16.69 3.20
N PRO A 66 -11.43 17.82 3.16
CA PRO A 66 -10.15 18.02 2.48
C PRO A 66 -9.00 17.32 3.23
N PRO A 67 -7.84 17.07 2.60
CA PRO A 67 -7.42 17.47 1.24
C PRO A 67 -7.95 16.54 0.12
N GLY A 68 -7.89 17.02 -1.13
CA GLY A 68 -8.35 16.27 -2.31
C GLY A 68 -7.43 15.12 -2.76
N VAL A 69 -6.46 14.75 -1.94
CA VAL A 69 -5.49 13.70 -2.22
C VAL A 69 -5.08 12.99 -0.93
N ALA A 70 -4.79 11.69 -1.02
CA ALA A 70 -4.13 10.93 0.03
C ALA A 70 -3.02 10.06 -0.55
N GLN A 71 -1.97 9.79 0.24
CA GLN A 71 -0.87 8.91 -0.16
C GLN A 71 -0.58 7.88 0.91
N ILE A 72 -0.58 6.61 0.50
CA ILE A 72 -0.33 5.47 1.37
C ILE A 72 0.95 4.78 0.89
N ARG A 73 1.93 4.65 1.78
CA ARG A 73 3.14 3.89 1.56
C ARG A 73 2.97 2.47 2.09
N LEU A 74 3.31 1.49 1.25
CA LEU A 74 3.57 0.11 1.64
C LEU A 74 5.08 -0.07 1.77
N THR A 75 5.56 -0.57 2.90
CA THR A 75 6.97 -0.90 3.14
C THR A 75 7.08 -2.37 3.51
N ASP A 76 8.05 -3.09 2.95
CA ASP A 76 8.34 -4.48 3.31
C ASP A 76 9.40 -4.57 4.42
N ARG A 77 9.77 -5.80 4.84
CA ARG A 77 10.75 -6.04 5.91
C ARG A 77 12.14 -5.49 5.60
N THR A 78 12.50 -5.43 4.32
CA THR A 78 13.83 -4.98 3.88
C THR A 78 13.94 -3.46 3.84
N GLY A 79 12.79 -2.76 3.88
CA GLY A 79 12.71 -1.30 3.76
C GLY A 79 12.35 -0.82 2.35
N GLU A 80 12.22 -1.75 1.40
CA GLU A 80 11.67 -1.46 0.07
C GLU A 80 10.24 -0.96 0.22
N HIS A 81 9.87 0.03 -0.60
CA HIS A 81 8.58 0.68 -0.47
C HIS A 81 8.00 1.18 -1.78
N VAL A 82 6.67 1.13 -1.87
CA VAL A 82 5.86 1.69 -2.96
C VAL A 82 4.77 2.58 -2.40
N THR A 83 4.34 3.58 -3.17
CA THR A 83 3.33 4.55 -2.73
C THR A 83 2.11 4.53 -3.63
N ALA A 84 0.94 4.35 -3.03
CA ALA A 84 -0.35 4.57 -3.67
C ALA A 84 -0.79 6.03 -3.56
N LYS A 85 -1.39 6.57 -4.62
CA LYS A 85 -1.93 7.95 -4.66
C LYS A 85 -3.43 7.92 -4.93
N LEU A 86 -4.22 8.37 -3.96
CA LEU A 86 -5.67 8.47 -4.06
C LEU A 86 -6.07 9.93 -4.34
N ASN A 87 -6.98 10.14 -5.27
CA ASN A 87 -7.70 11.41 -5.40
C ASN A 87 -8.96 11.33 -4.56
N VAL A 88 -9.27 12.40 -3.82
CA VAL A 88 -10.42 12.46 -2.93
C VAL A 88 -11.30 13.63 -3.35
N SER A 89 -12.59 13.36 -3.54
CA SER A 89 -13.60 14.38 -3.76
C SER A 89 -14.58 14.43 -2.60
N LYS A 90 -15.35 15.52 -2.51
CA LYS A 90 -16.57 15.56 -1.71
C LYS A 90 -17.59 14.53 -2.23
#